data_AF-F6DKJ6-F1
#
_entry.id   AF-F6DKJ6-F1
#
_cell.length_a   1.000
_cell.length_b   1.000
_cell.length_c   1.000
_cell.angle_alpha   90.00
_cell.angle_beta   90.00
_cell.angle_gamma   90.00
#
_symmetry.space_group_name_H-M   'P 1'
#
loop_
_entity.id
_entity.type
_entity.pdbx_description
1 polymer ?
#
loop_
_entity_poly.entity_id
_entity_poly.type
_entity_poly.pdbx_seq_one_letter_code
_entity_poly.pdbx_strand_id
1 'polypeptide(L)'
;MAQVHKFEAPAELLKALAHPTRLCIVEGLMGGQCNVSKIQACLDIPQSTVSQQLSILRAKGIIEGRRQGTEVVYSVVNEKVKKIVRVLLEDPEGV
;
A
#
# COMPACT_ATOMS: atom_id res chain seq x y z
N MET A 1 26.79 17.37 13.74
CA MET A 1 26.01 17.03 12.53
C MET A 1 24.81 16.20 12.99
N ALA A 2 23.60 16.76 12.85
CA ALA A 2 22.42 16.36 13.61
C ALA A 2 21.84 14.99 13.19
N GLN A 3 21.15 14.34 14.14
CA GLN A 3 20.48 13.04 14.05
C GLN A 3 19.35 12.93 12.98
N VAL A 4 19.30 13.80 11.97
CA VAL A 4 18.21 13.88 10.98
C VAL A 4 18.12 12.62 10.12
N HIS A 5 19.26 12.00 9.82
CA HIS A 5 19.35 10.81 8.96
C HIS A 5 18.47 9.64 9.44
N LYS A 6 18.28 9.47 10.76
CA LYS A 6 17.42 8.40 11.31
C LYS A 6 15.93 8.58 10.96
N PHE A 7 15.52 9.78 10.55
CA PHE A 7 14.15 10.12 10.19
C PHE A 7 13.89 10.09 8.68
N GLU A 8 14.91 10.06 7.83
CA GLU A 8 14.76 10.09 6.37
C GLU A 8 13.98 8.89 5.85
N ALA A 9 14.36 7.67 6.23
CA ALA A 9 13.67 6.46 5.80
C ALA A 9 12.22 6.36 6.31
N PRO A 10 11.91 6.64 7.60
CA PRO A 10 10.52 6.77 8.08
C PRO A 10 9.71 7.82 7.32
N ALA A 11 10.27 9.01 7.07
CA ALA A 11 9.57 10.08 6.37
C ALA A 11 9.24 9.68 4.92
N GLU A 12 10.17 9.03 4.23
CA GLU A 12 9.93 8.52 2.87
C GLU A 12 8.87 7.41 2.84
N LEU A 13 8.81 6.56 3.87
CA LEU A 13 7.75 5.57 4.01
C LEU A 13 6.39 6.23 4.21
N LEU A 14 6.30 7.22 5.10
CA LEU A 14 5.05 7.97 5.34
C LEU A 14 4.61 8.73 4.08
N LYS A 15 5.54 9.35 3.36
CA LYS A 15 5.27 10.02 2.07
C LYS A 15 4.73 9.05 1.02
N ALA A 16 5.27 7.83 0.99
CA ALA A 16 4.75 6.78 0.13
C ALA A 16 3.34 6.32 0.54
N LEU A 17 2.94 6.44 1.81
CA LEU A 17 1.58 6.10 2.27
C LEU A 17 0.57 7.25 2.16
N ALA A 18 1.01 8.51 2.22
CA ALA A 18 0.17 9.71 2.26
C ALA A 18 -0.55 10.00 0.91
N HIS A 19 -1.39 9.08 0.46
CA HIS A 19 -2.25 9.21 -0.71
C HIS A 19 -3.45 8.24 -0.58
N PRO A 20 -4.70 8.71 -0.79
CA PRO A 20 -5.90 7.92 -0.52
C PRO A 20 -5.94 6.59 -1.29
N THR A 21 -5.67 6.63 -2.60
CA THR A 21 -5.58 5.41 -3.44
C THR A 21 -4.55 4.41 -2.92
N ARG A 22 -3.41 4.86 -2.39
CA ARG A 22 -2.36 3.96 -1.90
C ARG A 22 -2.75 3.32 -0.57
N LEU A 23 -3.40 4.06 0.33
CA LEU A 23 -3.95 3.51 1.56
C LEU A 23 -5.00 2.43 1.26
N CYS A 24 -5.93 2.70 0.35
CA CYS A 24 -6.93 1.71 -0.06
C CYS A 24 -6.31 0.47 -0.71
N ILE A 25 -5.31 0.63 -1.59
CA ILE A 25 -4.56 -0.51 -2.15
C ILE A 25 -3.93 -1.34 -1.03
N VAL A 26 -3.24 -0.71 -0.09
CA VAL A 26 -2.52 -1.40 0.98
C VAL A 26 -3.49 -2.12 1.92
N GLU A 27 -4.58 -1.46 2.32
CA GLU A 27 -5.65 -2.04 3.12
C GLU A 27 -6.26 -3.28 2.43
N GLY A 28 -6.64 -3.15 1.15
CA GLY A 28 -7.21 -4.26 0.38
C GLY A 28 -6.26 -5.46 0.24
N LEU A 29 -4.96 -5.21 0.14
CA LEU A 29 -3.92 -6.26 0.08
C LEU A 29 -3.57 -6.85 1.45
N MET A 30 -3.93 -6.18 2.56
CA MET A 30 -3.74 -6.71 3.92
C MET A 30 -4.83 -7.72 4.30
N GLY A 31 -6.02 -7.62 3.70
CA GLY A 31 -7.13 -8.58 3.88
C GLY A 31 -6.99 -9.90 3.12
N GLY A 32 -5.92 -10.08 2.31
CA GLY A 32 -5.66 -11.29 1.52
C GLY A 32 -5.10 -10.98 0.12
N GLN A 33 -4.89 -12.02 -0.70
CA GLN A 33 -4.51 -11.86 -2.12
C GLN A 33 -5.69 -11.24 -2.89
N CYS A 34 -5.80 -9.90 -2.90
CA CYS A 34 -6.77 -9.21 -3.74
C CYS A 34 -6.22 -9.08 -5.16
N ASN A 35 -7.01 -9.50 -6.15
CA ASN A 35 -6.74 -9.17 -7.54
C ASN A 35 -6.96 -7.67 -7.76
N VAL A 36 -6.20 -7.08 -8.68
CA VAL A 36 -6.25 -5.65 -9.02
C VAL A 36 -7.68 -5.19 -9.39
N SER A 37 -8.51 -6.10 -9.90
CA SER A 37 -9.91 -5.87 -10.24
C SER A 37 -10.79 -5.48 -9.04
N LYS A 38 -10.58 -6.09 -7.86
CA LYS A 38 -11.31 -5.69 -6.63
C LYS A 38 -10.92 -4.29 -6.16
N ILE A 39 -9.64 -3.95 -6.28
CA ILE A 39 -9.13 -2.61 -5.96
C ILE A 39 -9.71 -1.56 -6.93
N GLN A 40 -9.80 -1.87 -8.22
CA GLN A 40 -10.42 -0.99 -9.22
C GLN A 40 -11.90 -0.72 -8.91
N ALA A 41 -12.66 -1.76 -8.55
CA ALA A 41 -14.08 -1.63 -8.24
C ALA A 41 -14.34 -0.78 -6.99
N CYS A 42 -13.48 -0.85 -5.96
CA CYS A 42 -13.63 -0.05 -4.74
C CYS A 42 -13.32 1.44 -4.92
N LEU A 43 -12.50 1.80 -5.91
CA LEU A 43 -11.97 3.16 -6.02
C LEU A 43 -12.52 3.96 -7.21
N ASP A 44 -13.28 3.34 -8.11
CA ASP A 44 -13.81 3.96 -9.34
C ASP A 44 -12.76 4.79 -10.11
N ILE A 45 -11.52 4.26 -10.17
CA ILE A 45 -10.39 4.91 -10.85
C ILE A 45 -9.89 4.08 -12.04
N PRO A 46 -9.31 4.74 -13.06
CA PRO A 46 -8.75 4.07 -14.22
C PRO A 46 -7.67 3.03 -13.86
N GLN A 47 -7.62 1.94 -14.63
CA GLN A 47 -6.61 0.88 -14.47
C GLN A 47 -5.16 1.41 -14.54
N SER A 48 -4.92 2.40 -15.40
CA SER A 48 -3.62 3.05 -15.56
C SER A 48 -3.18 3.75 -14.26
N THR A 49 -4.12 4.42 -13.58
CA THR A 49 -3.90 5.05 -12.28
C THR A 49 -3.55 4.02 -11.21
N VAL A 50 -4.29 2.90 -11.15
CA VAL A 50 -3.99 1.80 -10.20
C VAL A 50 -2.60 1.23 -10.45
N SER A 51 -2.25 0.97 -11.71
CA SER A 51 -0.95 0.41 -12.11
C SER A 51 0.21 1.34 -11.74
N GLN A 52 0.00 2.66 -11.87
CA GLN A 52 0.96 3.67 -11.44
C GLN A 52 1.16 3.63 -9.92
N GLN A 53 0.08 3.57 -9.13
CA GLN A 53 0.19 3.51 -7.67
C GLN A 53 0.85 2.21 -7.18
N LEU A 54 0.51 1.06 -7.79
CA LEU A 54 1.18 -0.22 -7.53
C LEU A 54 2.69 -0.15 -7.81
N SER A 55 3.08 0.51 -8.91
CA SER A 55 4.49 0.69 -9.26
C SER A 55 5.24 1.53 -8.22
N ILE A 56 4.62 2.60 -7.71
CA ILE A 56 5.19 3.44 -6.64
C ILE A 56 5.36 2.64 -5.35
N LEU A 57 4.32 1.91 -4.93
CA LEU A 57 4.35 1.09 -3.72
C LEU A 57 5.41 -0.02 -3.81
N ARG A 58 5.55 -0.65 -4.98
CA ARG A 58 6.56 -1.68 -5.24
C ARG A 58 7.97 -1.09 -5.20
N ALA A 59 8.20 0.07 -5.84
CA ALA A 59 9.50 0.74 -5.84
C ALA A 59 9.93 1.18 -4.43
N LYS A 60 8.97 1.43 -3.54
CA LYS A 60 9.22 1.76 -2.11
C LYS A 60 9.34 0.52 -1.21
N GLY A 61 9.29 -0.69 -1.78
CA GLY A 61 9.40 -1.95 -1.03
C GLY A 61 8.22 -2.20 -0.08
N ILE A 62 7.06 -1.60 -0.35
CA ILE A 62 5.86 -1.76 0.48
C ILE A 62 5.11 -3.03 0.09
N ILE A 63 5.04 -3.30 -1.21
CA ILE A 63 4.39 -4.46 -1.80
C ILE A 63 5.35 -5.24 -2.69
N GLU A 64 5.06 -6.52 -2.87
CA GLU A 64 5.65 -7.33 -3.94
C GLU A 64 4.56 -7.76 -4.93
N GLY A 65 4.98 -8.12 -6.14
CA GLY A 65 4.11 -8.67 -7.17
C GLY A 65 4.68 -9.98 -7.70
N ARG A 66 3.89 -11.04 -7.71
CA ARG A 66 4.23 -12.35 -8.25
C ARG A 66 3.36 -12.66 -9.46
N ARG A 67 3.97 -13.04 -10.58
CA ARG A 67 3.24 -13.46 -11.78
C ARG A 67 2.61 -14.83 -11.53
N GLN A 68 1.31 -14.95 -11.76
CA GLN A 68 0.55 -16.19 -11.73
C GLN A 68 -0.18 -16.32 -13.06
N GLY A 69 0.38 -17.11 -13.99
CA GLY A 69 -0.12 -17.21 -15.36
C GLY A 69 -0.03 -15.88 -16.11
N THR A 70 -1.18 -15.37 -16.55
CA THR A 70 -1.31 -14.10 -17.28
C THR A 70 -1.44 -12.87 -16.37
N GLU A 71 -1.63 -13.07 -15.07
CA GLU A 71 -1.89 -12.00 -14.11
C GLU A 71 -0.72 -11.79 -13.12
N VAL A 72 -0.70 -10.64 -12.48
CA VAL A 72 0.22 -10.33 -11.37
C VAL A 72 -0.58 -10.19 -10.10
N VAL A 73 -0.24 -11.00 -9.09
CA VAL A 73 -0.85 -10.95 -7.76
C VAL A 73 0.08 -10.18 -6.84
N TYR A 74 -0.48 -9.22 -6.10
CA TYR A 74 0.28 -8.38 -5.18
C TYR A 74 0.03 -8.78 -3.71
N SER A 75 0.99 -8.48 -2.85
CA SER A 75 0.90 -8.66 -1.40
C SER A 75 1.69 -7.58 -0.67
N VAL A 76 1.24 -7.18 0.52
CA VAL A 76 2.01 -6.27 1.39
C VAL A 76 3.11 -7.05 2.11
N VAL A 77 4.35 -6.65 1.89
CA VAL A 77 5.55 -7.29 2.49
C VAL A 77 6.18 -6.48 3.60
N ASN A 78 5.85 -5.18 3.69
CA ASN A 78 6.41 -4.31 4.71
C ASN A 78 5.59 -4.35 6.01
N GLU A 79 6.11 -5.02 7.02
CA GLU A 79 5.44 -5.17 8.33
C GLU A 79 5.23 -3.85 9.08
N LYS A 80 6.09 -2.84 8.89
CA LYS A 80 5.89 -1.52 9.50
C LYS A 80 4.68 -0.82 8.87
N VAL A 81 4.54 -0.92 7.55
CA VAL A 81 3.38 -0.37 6.84
C VAL A 81 2.09 -1.03 7.33
N LYS A 82 2.06 -2.37 7.46
CA LYS A 82 0.89 -3.07 7.99
C LYS A 82 0.45 -2.52 9.35
N LYS A 83 1.41 -2.30 10.27
CA LYS A 83 1.13 -1.73 11.59
C LYS A 83 0.61 -0.30 11.52
N ILE A 84 1.24 0.56 10.71
CA ILE A 84 0.82 1.96 10.54
C ILE A 84 -0.59 2.03 9.97
N VAL A 85 -0.86 1.29 8.89
CA VAL A 85 -2.16 1.30 8.23
C VAL A 85 -3.26 0.76 9.13
N ARG A 86 -3.00 -0.30 9.91
CA ARG A 86 -3.95 -0.74 10.96
C ARG A 86 -4.28 0.38 11.94
N VAL A 87 -3.28 1.04 12.50
CA VAL A 87 -3.52 2.15 13.44
C VAL A 87 -4.31 3.31 12.83
N LEU A 88 -4.16 3.55 11.51
CA LEU A 88 -4.86 4.65 10.84
C LEU A 88 -6.29 4.32 10.40
N LEU A 89 -6.63 3.03 10.22
CA LEU A 89 -7.91 2.59 9.64
C LEU A 89 -8.74 1.74 10.60
N GLU A 90 -8.14 1.16 11.64
CA GLU A 90 -8.88 0.57 12.76
C GLU A 90 -9.45 1.72 13.59
N ASP A 91 -10.76 1.95 13.49
CA ASP A 91 -11.48 2.82 14.41
C ASP A 91 -11.30 2.27 15.83
N PRO A 92 -10.88 3.09 16.82
CA PRO A 92 -10.98 2.72 18.23
C PRO A 92 -12.44 2.59 18.70
N GLU A 93 -13.43 2.94 17.87
CA GLU A 93 -14.85 2.93 18.21
C GLU A 93 -15.67 2.17 17.16
N GLY A 94 -15.53 0.85 17.15
CA GLY A 94 -16.57 -0.06 16.68
C GLY A 94 -17.63 -0.30 17.76
N VAL A 95 -18.34 0.74 18.18
CA VAL A 95 -19.60 0.68 18.97
C VAL A 95 -20.66 1.52 18.29
#